data_AF-K1V0M1-F1
#
_entry.id   AF-K1V0M1-F1
#
_cell.length_a   1.000
_cell.length_b   1.000
_cell.length_c   1.000
_cell.angle_alpha   90.00
_cell.angle_beta   90.00
_cell.angle_gamma   90.00
#
_symmetry.space_group_name_H-M   'P 1'
#
loop_
_entity.id
_entity.type
_entity.pdbx_description
1 polymer ?
#
loop_
_entity_poly.entity_id
_entity_poly.type
_entity_poly.pdbx_seq_one_letter_code
_entity_poly.pdbx_strand_id
1 'polypeptide(L)' 'MSTVFYRWGAGRDESRVKFDGTHISVFDLKRQVMLDNNLGNGKDFDLVVAENGEGKLPEFD' A
#
# COMPACT_ATOMS: atom_id res chain seq x y z
N MET A 1 -8.97 3.33 -16.03
CA MET A 1 -7.94 3.93 -15.16
C MET A 1 -8.48 4.18 -13.75
N SER A 2 -8.08 3.32 -12.83
CA SER A 2 -8.39 3.38 -11.41
C SER A 2 -7.16 3.90 -10.65
N THR A 3 -7.32 4.45 -9.45
CA THR A 3 -6.21 4.97 -8.64
C THR A 3 -6.42 4.61 -7.18
N VAL A 4 -5.39 4.02 -6.56
CA VAL A 4 -5.34 3.79 -5.11
C VAL A 4 -4.48 4.87 -4.48
N PHE A 5 -4.99 5.51 -3.43
CA PHE A 5 -4.24 6.43 -2.58
C PHE A 5 -3.72 5.67 -1.37
N TYR A 6 -2.45 5.87 -1.03
CA TYR A 6 -1.81 5.25 0.12
C TYR A 6 -0.88 6.26 0.81
N ARG A 7 -0.62 6.04 2.10
CA ARG A 7 0.36 6.81 2.85
C ARG A 7 1.53 5.90 3.22
N TRP A 8 2.75 6.35 2.95
CA TRP A 8 3.97 5.63 3.27
C TRP A 8 4.56 6.11 4.60
N GLY A 9 4.72 5.18 5.55
CA GLY A 9 5.29 5.46 6.87
C GLY A 9 4.53 6.54 7.67
N ALA A 10 5.25 7.27 8.52
CA ALA A 10 4.72 8.41 9.28
C ALA A 10 4.71 9.73 8.50
N GLY A 11 5.05 9.69 7.20
CA GLY A 11 5.07 10.86 6.34
C GLY A 11 3.66 11.42 6.09
N ARG A 12 3.54 12.74 5.92
CA ARG A 12 2.27 13.39 5.57
C ARG A 12 1.95 13.28 4.07
N ASP A 13 2.93 13.02 3.23
CA ASP A 13 2.75 12.93 1.78
C ASP A 13 1.95 11.69 1.39
N GLU A 14 0.82 11.95 0.76
CA GLU A 14 -0.06 10.94 0.18
C GLU A 14 0.49 10.55 -1.19
N SER A 15 0.77 9.27 -1.35
CA SER A 15 1.22 8.68 -2.61
C SER A 15 0.04 7.99 -3.31
N ARG A 16 0.16 7.81 -4.63
CA ARG A 16 -0.91 7.21 -5.42
C ARG A 16 -0.37 6.26 -6.48
N VAL A 17 -1.00 5.10 -6.56
CA VAL A 17 -0.74 4.12 -7.62
C VAL A 17 -1.89 4.17 -8.63
N LYS A 18 -1.55 4.47 -9.88
CA LYS A 18 -2.50 4.35 -11.01
C LYS A 18 -2.39 2.96 -11.60
N PHE A 19 -3.54 2.33 -11.83
CA PHE A 19 -3.61 1.01 -12.45
C PHE A 19 -4.79 0.96 -13.41
N ASP A 20 -4.72 0.07 -14.39
CA ASP A 20 -5.84 -0.16 -15.31
C ASP A 20 -6.50 -1.50 -14.97
N GLY A 21 -7.84 -1.49 -14.89
CA GLY A 21 -8.63 -2.58 -14.33
C GLY A 21 -9.42 -2.19 -13.08
N THR A 22 -10.27 -3.11 -12.65
CA THR A 22 -11.20 -2.89 -11.53
C THR A 22 -10.55 -3.20 -10.17
N HIS A 23 -9.52 -4.04 -10.16
CA HIS A 23 -8.83 -4.48 -8.95
C HIS A 23 -7.32 -4.48 -9.19
N ILE A 24 -6.55 -4.18 -8.15
CA ILE A 24 -5.10 -4.33 -8.11
C ILE A 24 -4.74 -5.39 -7.08
N SER A 25 -3.82 -6.28 -7.43
CA SER A 25 -3.29 -7.25 -6.47
C SER A 25 -2.46 -6.55 -5.41
N VAL A 26 -2.57 -6.98 -4.15
CA VAL A 26 -1.74 -6.46 -3.04
C VAL A 26 -0.25 -6.59 -3.36
N PHE A 27 0.15 -7.65 -4.07
CA PHE A 27 1.53 -7.84 -4.53
C PHE A 27 1.98 -6.73 -5.50
N ASP A 28 1.18 -6.41 -6.51
CA ASP A 28 1.48 -5.34 -7.48
C ASP A 28 1.50 -3.97 -6.80
N LEU A 29 0.53 -3.71 -5.90
CA LEU A 29 0.50 -2.48 -5.11
C LEU A 29 1.79 -2.33 -4.28
N LYS A 30 2.18 -3.37 -3.53
CA LYS A 30 3.43 -3.37 -2.75
C LYS A 30 4.64 -3.15 -3.64
N ARG A 31 4.72 -3.83 -4.79
CA ARG A 31 5.83 -3.67 -5.74
C ARG A 31 5.92 -2.24 -6.25
N GLN A 32 4.80 -1.62 -6.63
CA GLN A 32 4.80 -0.24 -7.08
C GLN A 32 5.25 0.72 -5.97
N VAL A 33 4.75 0.53 -4.75
CA VAL A 33 5.16 1.32 -3.58
C VAL A 33 6.66 1.20 -3.32
N MET A 34 7.24 0.00 -3.42
CA MET A 34 8.68 -0.24 -3.27
C MET A 34 9.51 0.47 -4.33
N LEU A 35 9.05 0.47 -5.58
CA LEU A 35 9.70 1.16 -6.69
C LEU A 35 9.63 2.68 -6.52
N ASP A 36 8.47 3.22 -6.17
CA ASP A 36 8.28 4.66 -6.00
C ASP A 36 9.08 5.22 -4.80
N ASN A 37 9.27 4.42 -3.75
CA ASN A 37 10.04 4.80 -2.56
C ASN A 37 11.51 4.35 -2.60
N ASN A 38 12.00 3.80 -3.71
CA ASN A 38 13.37 3.28 -3.86
C ASN A 38 13.82 2.35 -2.71
N LEU A 39 12.92 1.49 -2.23
CA LEU A 39 13.20 0.63 -1.08
C LEU A 39 14.09 -0.59 -1.42
N GLY A 40 14.47 -0.76 -2.68
CA GLY A 40 15.32 -1.87 -3.12
C GLY A 40 14.60 -3.22 -3.08
N ASN A 41 15.35 -4.29 -2.79
CA ASN A 41 14.92 -5.67 -3.02
C ASN A 41 13.99 -6.26 -1.93
N GLY A 42 13.52 -5.48 -0.95
CA GLY A 42 12.53 -5.96 0.02
C GLY A 42 13.04 -7.04 1.00
N LYS A 43 14.36 -7.20 1.17
CA LYS A 43 14.93 -8.24 2.05
C LYS A 43 15.11 -7.78 3.49
N ASP A 44 15.28 -6.48 3.70
CA ASP A 44 15.59 -5.89 5.02
C ASP A 44 14.34 -5.35 5.75
N PHE A 45 13.17 -5.43 5.13
CA PHE A 45 11.92 -4.85 5.64
C PHE A 45 10.70 -5.61 5.12
N ASP A 46 9.61 -5.54 5.88
CA ASP A 46 8.32 -6.13 5.51
C ASP A 46 7.29 -5.02 5.26
N LEU A 47 6.51 -5.11 4.16
CA LEU A 47 5.40 -4.18 3.90
C LEU A 47 4.09 -4.84 4.31
N VAL A 48 3.36 -4.14 5.17
CA VAL A 48 1.97 -4.46 5.49
C VAL A 48 1.08 -3.41 4.85
N VAL A 49 0.07 -3.86 4.11
CA VAL A 49 -1.00 -2.99 3.63
C VAL A 49 -2.10 -3.04 4.69
N ALA A 50 -2.37 -1.91 5.32
CA ALA A 50 -3.47 -1.74 6.24
C ALA A 50 -4.52 -0.83 5.58
N GLU A 51 -5.79 -1.20 5.68
CA GLU A 51 -6.86 -0.27 5.34
C GLU A 51 -6.86 0.89 6.33
N ASN A 52 -7.05 2.11 5.81
CA ASN A 52 -7.26 3.30 6.62
C ASN A 52 -8.72 3.35 7.11
N GLY A 53 -9.21 2.23 7.62
CA GLY A 53 -10.43 2.16 8.40
C GLY A 53 -10.07 2.49 9.83
N GLU A 54 -10.75 3.46 10.42
CA GLU A 54 -10.70 3.69 11.87
C GLU A 54 -10.72 2.35 12.60
N GLY A 55 -9.73 2.16 13.49
CA GLY A 55 -9.37 0.88 14.08
C GLY A 55 -10.54 0.06 14.59
N LYS A 56 -11.04 -0.84 13.76
CA LYS A 56 -11.68 -2.06 14.23
C LYS A 56 -10.72 -3.20 13.92
N LEU A 57 -9.98 -3.59 14.95
CA LEU A 57 -9.51 -4.97 15.04
C LEU A 57 -10.73 -5.85 14.80
N PRO A 58 -10.62 -6.91 13.96
CA PRO A 58 -11.72 -7.86 13.85
C PRO A 58 -11.98 -8.42 15.25
N GLU A 59 -13.13 -8.05 15.83
CA GLU A 59 -13.67 -8.75 16.98
C GLU A 59 -13.93 -10.19 16.53
N PHE A 60 -13.19 -11.13 17.11
CA PHE A 60 -13.53 -12.53 17.05
C PHE A 60 -14.68 -12.75 18.05
N ASP A 61 -15.87 -13.09 17.55
CA ASP A 61 -16.96 -13.65 18.35
C ASP A 61 -16.75 -15.16 18.55
#